data_AF-A0A383RXD1-F1
#
_entry.id   AF-A0A383RXD1-F1
#
_cell.length_a   1.000
_cell.length_b   1.000
_cell.length_c   1.000
_cell.angle_alpha   90.00
_cell.angle_beta   90.00
_cell.angle_gamma   90.00
#
_symmetry.space_group_name_H-M   'P 1'
#
loop_
_entity.id
_entity.type
_entity.pdbx_description
1 polymer ?
#
loop_
_entity_poly.entity_id
_entity_poly.type
_entity_poly.pdbx_seq_one_letter_code
_entity_poly.pdbx_strand_id
1 'polypeptide(L)'
;MRWMLLVLSLLLTGCDESGNFVFSTREPVVDSLDATDIDLEFTCVHERVPAPQSGPDILFKYARWLQKNNQLKQDKVVRVEVERLYRISSENGHVKANINLQNGAMRGHFELHGEEYLRLSQQLIEAGVATGYYFVGIFLRQGAAGLREDPEMALRYYRKAADEGSAQAQSYVAGKLAPIDVAPAVALRMRKCAATQGNGDAASSLGVTLKRMGSYREAIEAFQLGVAAGDEVSSSFLDKGFRGPLPNDRLHYLGQSTDMERAERYKKIWRILANYSYADPKVPEINDIVPLPPAKLPPWDGKLQWLEARLANVPPEKPSEALIHKLAKDKLLNPATGKPMPGSPHFIRANFQSMPCPSGKACPESIQRESEAVRMNALVTTQTHLSVQ
;
A
#
# COMPACT_ATOMS: atom_id res chain seq x y z
N MET A 1 -55.39 -11.88 55.64
CA MET A 1 -56.03 -10.73 54.96
C MET A 1 -55.86 -10.95 53.46
N ARG A 2 -56.91 -11.41 52.76
CA ARG A 2 -57.63 -10.70 51.64
C ARG A 2 -56.67 -10.28 50.51
N TRP A 3 -56.87 -10.54 49.22
CA TRP A 3 -58.00 -10.90 48.34
C TRP A 3 -57.36 -11.27 46.95
N MET A 4 -57.86 -12.23 46.17
CA MET A 4 -58.65 -12.03 44.90
C MET A 4 -58.15 -10.89 43.98
N LEU A 5 -58.11 -10.91 42.63
CA LEU A 5 -58.47 -11.82 41.53
C LEU A 5 -58.12 -11.05 40.21
N LEU A 6 -58.17 -11.74 39.07
CA LEU A 6 -58.51 -11.24 37.70
C LEU A 6 -57.43 -10.61 36.79
N VAL A 7 -56.96 -11.48 35.89
CA VAL A 7 -56.87 -11.36 34.42
C VAL A 7 -57.48 -10.09 33.79
N LEU A 8 -56.69 -9.41 32.96
CA LEU A 8 -57.20 -8.81 31.72
C LEU A 8 -56.17 -8.92 30.59
N SER A 9 -56.49 -9.77 29.63
CA SER A 9 -55.89 -9.90 28.31
C SER A 9 -56.22 -8.69 27.43
N LEU A 10 -55.21 -8.10 26.80
CA LEU A 10 -55.37 -7.22 25.64
C LEU A 10 -54.39 -7.68 24.55
N LEU A 11 -54.99 -8.23 23.49
CA LEU A 11 -54.37 -8.58 22.22
C LEU A 11 -53.90 -7.31 21.53
N LEU A 12 -52.61 -7.22 21.20
CA LEU A 12 -52.13 -6.42 20.08
C LEU A 12 -51.43 -7.37 19.11
N THR A 13 -52.16 -7.68 18.05
CA THR A 13 -51.64 -8.23 16.79
C THR A 13 -50.71 -7.21 16.15
N GLY A 14 -49.49 -7.64 15.84
CA GLY A 14 -48.57 -6.93 14.94
C GLY A 14 -47.69 -7.95 14.22
N CYS A 15 -48.09 -8.32 13.01
CA CYS A 15 -47.17 -8.74 11.95
C CYS A 15 -46.17 -7.56 11.70
N ASP A 16 -44.97 -7.69 11.16
CA ASP A 16 -44.40 -8.68 10.27
C ASP A 16 -42.88 -8.38 10.15
N GLU A 17 -42.15 -9.33 9.56
CA GLU A 17 -40.90 -9.10 8.82
C GLU A 17 -39.70 -8.46 9.57
N SER A 18 -39.05 -9.23 10.44
CA SER A 18 -37.59 -9.12 10.54
C SER A 18 -36.98 -9.68 9.25
N GLY A 19 -36.91 -8.82 8.23
CA GLY A 19 -36.28 -9.11 6.96
C GLY A 19 -34.91 -9.74 7.17
N ASN A 20 -34.75 -10.97 6.69
CA ASN A 20 -33.46 -11.63 6.58
C ASN A 20 -32.55 -10.73 5.75
N PHE A 21 -31.58 -10.10 6.42
CA PHE A 21 -30.45 -9.47 5.77
C PHE A 21 -29.66 -10.55 5.04
N VAL A 22 -29.96 -10.75 3.76
CA VAL A 22 -29.08 -11.48 2.86
C VAL A 22 -27.95 -10.53 2.51
N PHE A 23 -26.90 -10.55 3.33
CA PHE A 23 -25.59 -10.06 2.89
C PHE A 23 -25.25 -10.78 1.58
N SER A 24 -24.72 -10.04 0.61
CA SER A 24 -24.06 -10.62 -0.55
C SER A 24 -23.07 -11.68 -0.04
N THR A 25 -23.33 -12.95 -0.30
CA THR A 25 -22.65 -14.12 0.28
C THR A 25 -21.28 -14.40 -0.33
N ARG A 26 -20.62 -13.40 -0.91
CA ARG A 26 -19.19 -13.50 -1.18
C ARG A 26 -18.49 -12.79 -0.04
N GLU A 27 -18.29 -13.52 1.06
CA GLU A 27 -17.22 -13.16 1.98
C GLU A 27 -15.97 -12.92 1.12
N PRO A 28 -15.33 -11.75 1.20
CA PRO A 28 -14.01 -11.61 0.61
C PRO A 28 -13.15 -12.71 1.23
N VAL A 29 -12.54 -13.56 0.39
CA VAL A 29 -11.77 -14.72 0.82
C VAL A 29 -10.48 -14.20 1.49
N VAL A 30 -10.63 -13.77 2.73
CA VAL A 30 -9.58 -13.58 3.71
C VAL A 30 -9.50 -14.94 4.36
N ASP A 31 -8.56 -15.78 3.91
CA ASP A 31 -8.36 -17.10 4.52
C ASP A 31 -8.23 -16.93 6.05
N SER A 32 -8.96 -17.77 6.80
CA SER A 32 -8.80 -17.82 8.25
C SER A 32 -7.41 -18.39 8.54
N LEU A 33 -6.45 -17.50 8.85
CA LEU A 33 -5.11 -17.91 9.22
C LEU A 33 -5.14 -18.44 10.66
N ASP A 34 -5.09 -19.75 10.83
CA ASP A 34 -5.09 -20.39 12.14
C ASP A 34 -3.74 -20.21 12.86
N ALA A 35 -3.76 -20.27 14.20
CA ALA A 35 -2.61 -19.88 15.02
C ALA A 35 -1.47 -20.91 14.90
N THR A 36 -1.87 -22.13 14.58
CA THR A 36 -1.03 -23.31 14.41
C THR A 36 -0.19 -23.26 13.13
N ASP A 37 -0.54 -22.39 12.18
CA ASP A 37 0.14 -22.26 10.89
C ASP A 37 1.28 -21.23 10.93
N ILE A 38 1.52 -20.60 12.08
CA ILE A 38 2.56 -19.58 12.25
C ILE A 38 3.85 -20.24 12.74
N ASP A 39 4.86 -20.25 11.87
CA ASP A 39 6.22 -20.60 12.28
C ASP A 39 6.76 -19.55 13.26
N LEU A 40 7.27 -20.00 14.40
CA LEU A 40 7.92 -19.14 15.39
C LEU A 40 9.36 -18.80 14.98
N GLU A 41 9.95 -19.57 14.06
CA GLU A 41 11.19 -19.22 13.41
C GLU A 41 10.96 -18.19 12.29
N PHE A 42 11.92 -17.29 12.10
CA PHE A 42 11.90 -16.32 11.00
C PHE A 42 13.10 -16.57 10.10
N THR A 43 12.80 -16.80 8.83
CA THR A 43 13.77 -16.85 7.74
C THR A 43 13.61 -15.61 6.88
N CYS A 44 14.72 -14.94 6.55
CA CYS A 44 14.67 -13.76 5.70
C CYS A 44 14.25 -14.14 4.27
N VAL A 45 13.10 -13.62 3.85
CA VAL A 45 12.61 -13.70 2.48
C VAL A 45 12.53 -12.29 1.91
N HIS A 46 13.00 -12.11 0.68
CA HIS A 46 12.82 -10.86 -0.05
C HIS A 46 11.56 -10.96 -0.92
N GLU A 47 10.71 -9.93 -0.86
CA GLU A 47 9.51 -9.86 -1.69
C GLU A 47 9.90 -9.90 -3.17
N ARG A 48 9.24 -10.79 -3.91
CA ARG A 48 9.42 -10.91 -5.36
C ARG A 48 8.32 -10.13 -6.05
N VAL A 49 8.71 -9.22 -6.93
CA VAL A 49 7.78 -8.43 -7.73
C VAL A 49 7.84 -8.93 -9.17
N PRO A 50 6.76 -9.52 -9.72
CA PRO A 50 6.71 -9.96 -11.10
C PRO A 50 7.07 -8.84 -12.08
N ALA A 51 7.77 -9.20 -13.16
CA ALA A 51 8.09 -8.24 -14.22
C ALA A 51 6.78 -7.75 -14.89
N PRO A 52 6.62 -6.43 -15.08
CA PRO A 52 5.39 -5.91 -15.65
C PRO A 52 5.31 -6.17 -17.16
N GLN A 53 4.09 -6.35 -17.67
CA GLN A 53 3.85 -6.39 -19.10
C GLN A 53 4.03 -4.99 -19.72
N SER A 54 4.53 -4.91 -20.96
CA SER A 54 4.90 -3.64 -21.59
C SER A 54 3.75 -2.63 -21.68
N GLY A 55 2.54 -3.05 -22.04
CA GLY A 55 1.39 -2.14 -22.18
C GLY A 55 1.01 -1.47 -20.85
N PRO A 56 0.67 -2.24 -19.81
CA PRO A 56 0.38 -1.71 -18.48
C PRO A 56 1.52 -0.90 -17.85
N ASP A 57 2.79 -1.25 -18.14
CA ASP A 57 3.97 -0.53 -17.66
C ASP A 57 4.09 0.89 -18.25
N ILE A 58 3.72 1.09 -19.53
CA ILE A 58 3.64 2.44 -20.14
C ILE A 58 2.66 3.32 -19.35
N LEU A 59 1.45 2.81 -19.08
CA LEU A 59 0.44 3.53 -18.30
C LEU A 59 0.95 3.85 -16.89
N PHE A 60 1.58 2.89 -16.21
CA PHE A 60 2.13 3.08 -14.87
C PHE A 60 3.23 4.14 -14.84
N LYS A 61 4.21 4.08 -15.76
CA LYS A 61 5.31 5.05 -15.83
C LYS A 61 4.80 6.46 -16.08
N TYR A 62 3.85 6.62 -17.00
CA TYR A 62 3.25 7.91 -17.27
C TYR A 62 2.42 8.44 -16.09
N ALA A 63 1.64 7.57 -15.42
CA ALA A 63 0.92 7.92 -14.19
C ALA A 63 1.88 8.35 -13.06
N ARG A 64 3.02 7.69 -12.90
CA ARG A 64 4.07 8.09 -11.95
C ARG A 64 4.64 9.47 -12.27
N TRP A 65 4.89 9.76 -13.54
CA TRP A 65 5.38 11.06 -13.97
C TRP A 65 4.33 12.16 -13.73
N LEU A 66 3.05 11.93 -14.06
CA LEU A 66 1.96 12.86 -13.73
C LEU A 66 1.86 13.09 -12.22
N GLN A 67 1.87 12.03 -11.42
CA GLN A 67 1.79 12.11 -9.97
C GLN A 67 2.95 12.90 -9.37
N LYS A 68 4.20 12.69 -9.86
CA LYS A 68 5.38 13.47 -9.46
C LYS A 68 5.18 14.96 -9.74
N ASN A 69 4.68 15.29 -10.93
CA ASN A 69 4.45 16.68 -11.34
C ASN A 69 3.23 17.33 -10.65
N ASN A 70 2.37 16.53 -10.03
CA ASN A 70 1.20 16.98 -9.29
C ASN A 70 1.37 16.93 -7.77
N GLN A 71 2.53 16.49 -7.26
CA GLN A 71 2.74 16.20 -5.84
C GLN A 71 2.49 17.42 -4.93
N LEU A 72 2.93 18.61 -5.36
CA LEU A 72 2.73 19.87 -4.62
C LEU A 72 1.52 20.66 -5.12
N LYS A 73 1.14 20.49 -6.40
CA LYS A 73 0.03 21.23 -7.04
C LYS A 73 -1.34 20.72 -6.58
N GLN A 74 -1.44 19.42 -6.32
CA GLN A 74 -2.67 18.74 -5.89
C GLN A 74 -3.87 19.00 -6.81
N ASP A 75 -3.62 19.16 -8.12
CA ASP A 75 -4.68 19.33 -9.12
C ASP A 75 -5.56 18.06 -9.17
N LYS A 76 -6.86 18.25 -8.93
CA LYS A 76 -7.84 17.17 -8.92
C LYS A 76 -7.99 16.52 -10.30
N VAL A 77 -7.88 17.27 -11.40
CA VAL A 77 -8.00 16.74 -12.76
C VAL A 77 -6.86 15.78 -13.06
N VAL A 78 -5.63 16.18 -12.72
CA VAL A 78 -4.45 15.30 -12.88
C VAL A 78 -4.55 14.09 -11.95
N ARG A 79 -5.09 14.26 -10.75
CA ARG A 79 -5.32 13.14 -9.80
C ARG A 79 -6.30 12.10 -10.35
N VAL A 80 -7.39 12.54 -10.98
CA VAL A 80 -8.36 11.64 -11.65
C VAL A 80 -7.72 10.89 -12.81
N GLU A 81 -6.88 11.55 -13.61
CA GLU A 81 -6.15 10.87 -14.70
C GLU A 81 -5.12 9.86 -14.17
N VAL A 82 -4.39 10.19 -13.11
CA VAL A 82 -3.47 9.24 -12.45
C VAL A 82 -4.25 8.02 -11.92
N GLU A 83 -5.41 8.24 -11.30
CA GLU A 83 -6.26 7.16 -10.82
C GLU A 83 -6.73 6.26 -11.97
N ARG A 84 -7.25 6.85 -13.06
CA ARG A 84 -7.67 6.14 -14.28
C ARG A 84 -6.56 5.24 -14.80
N LEU A 85 -5.34 5.77 -14.95
CA LEU A 85 -4.20 5.03 -15.46
C LEU A 85 -3.76 3.92 -14.51
N TYR A 86 -3.74 4.17 -13.20
CA TYR A 86 -3.41 3.12 -12.22
C TYR A 86 -4.45 2.01 -12.19
N ARG A 87 -5.74 2.33 -12.28
CA ARG A 87 -6.82 1.32 -12.37
C ARG A 87 -6.64 0.42 -13.58
N ILE A 88 -6.49 1.00 -14.78
CA ILE A 88 -6.34 0.19 -16.00
C ILE A 88 -5.05 -0.64 -15.95
N SER A 89 -3.96 -0.07 -15.43
CA SER A 89 -2.69 -0.77 -15.28
C SER A 89 -2.79 -1.91 -14.25
N SER A 90 -3.43 -1.69 -13.09
CA SER A 90 -3.59 -2.70 -12.03
C SER A 90 -4.45 -3.87 -12.48
N GLU A 91 -5.58 -3.61 -13.14
CA GLU A 91 -6.47 -4.66 -13.66
C GLU A 91 -5.82 -5.50 -14.78
N ASN A 92 -4.77 -4.95 -15.41
CA ASN A 92 -3.90 -5.66 -16.34
C ASN A 92 -2.65 -6.27 -15.66
N GLY A 93 -2.70 -6.50 -14.35
CA GLY A 93 -1.68 -7.25 -13.60
C GLY A 93 -0.46 -6.43 -13.17
N HIS A 94 -0.49 -5.10 -13.30
CA HIS A 94 0.64 -4.28 -12.89
C HIS A 94 0.66 -4.07 -11.36
N VAL A 95 1.41 -4.92 -10.66
CA VAL A 95 1.47 -4.99 -9.19
C VAL A 95 1.85 -3.65 -8.53
N LYS A 96 2.80 -2.88 -9.09
CA LYS A 96 3.15 -1.56 -8.53
C LYS A 96 2.07 -0.51 -8.74
N ALA A 97 1.23 -0.65 -9.78
CA ALA A 97 0.11 0.25 -10.01
C ALA A 97 -0.99 -0.02 -8.99
N ASN A 98 -1.26 -1.30 -8.73
CA ASN A 98 -2.14 -1.75 -7.66
C ASN A 98 -1.69 -1.20 -6.29
N ILE A 99 -0.44 -1.43 -5.89
CA ILE A 99 0.11 -0.93 -4.63
C ILE A 99 0.00 0.61 -4.52
N ASN A 100 0.29 1.35 -5.60
CA ASN A 100 0.17 2.81 -5.61
C ASN A 100 -1.27 3.30 -5.55
N LEU A 101 -2.20 2.59 -6.20
CA LEU A 101 -3.63 2.89 -6.16
C LEU A 101 -4.17 2.71 -4.74
N GLN A 102 -3.88 1.59 -4.09
CA GLN A 102 -4.32 1.33 -2.71
C GLN A 102 -3.70 2.34 -1.72
N ASN A 103 -2.38 2.55 -1.78
CA ASN A 103 -1.70 3.53 -0.91
C ASN A 103 -2.20 4.97 -1.14
N GLY A 104 -2.49 5.35 -2.39
CA GLY A 104 -3.05 6.66 -2.69
C GLY A 104 -4.47 6.81 -2.18
N ALA A 105 -5.29 5.75 -2.28
CA ALA A 105 -6.65 5.75 -1.77
C ALA A 105 -6.71 5.85 -0.24
N MET A 106 -5.84 5.11 0.47
CA MET A 106 -5.68 5.23 1.92
C MET A 106 -5.25 6.63 2.39
N ARG A 107 -4.59 7.40 1.52
CA ARG A 107 -4.21 8.80 1.77
C ARG A 107 -5.26 9.81 1.29
N GLY A 108 -6.42 9.34 0.82
CA GLY A 108 -7.48 10.18 0.27
C GLY A 108 -7.18 10.77 -1.11
N HIS A 109 -6.12 10.30 -1.79
CA HIS A 109 -5.78 10.76 -3.14
C HIS A 109 -6.55 10.03 -4.23
N PHE A 110 -7.11 8.85 -3.97
CA PHE A 110 -7.88 8.07 -4.95
C PHE A 110 -9.16 7.53 -4.31
N GLU A 111 -10.16 7.22 -5.11
CA GLU A 111 -11.48 6.80 -4.62
C GLU A 111 -11.68 5.29 -4.77
N LEU A 112 -11.22 4.50 -3.80
CA LEU A 112 -11.54 3.07 -3.68
C LEU A 112 -12.57 2.83 -2.57
N HIS A 113 -13.44 1.83 -2.76
CA HIS A 113 -14.52 1.53 -1.82
C HIS A 113 -14.67 0.05 -1.51
N GLY A 114 -14.97 -0.26 -0.24
CA GLY A 114 -15.42 -1.59 0.22
C GLY A 114 -14.58 -2.73 -0.34
N GLU A 115 -15.25 -3.65 -1.04
CA GLU A 115 -14.70 -4.88 -1.62
C GLU A 115 -13.57 -4.62 -2.65
N GLU A 116 -13.46 -3.41 -3.21
CA GLU A 116 -12.42 -3.10 -4.18
C GLU A 116 -11.01 -3.20 -3.58
N TYR A 117 -10.83 -2.74 -2.34
CA TYR A 117 -9.55 -2.85 -1.63
C TYR A 117 -9.14 -4.32 -1.44
N LEU A 118 -10.08 -5.16 -1.03
CA LEU A 118 -9.81 -6.58 -0.77
C LEU A 118 -9.53 -7.32 -2.07
N ARG A 119 -10.28 -7.05 -3.13
CA ARG A 119 -10.02 -7.62 -4.45
C ARG A 119 -8.64 -7.24 -4.98
N LEU A 120 -8.24 -5.98 -4.85
CA LEU A 120 -6.90 -5.53 -5.25
C LEU A 120 -5.81 -6.19 -4.40
N SER A 121 -6.06 -6.41 -3.10
CA SER A 121 -5.14 -7.16 -2.22
C SER A 121 -5.04 -8.63 -2.61
N GLN A 122 -6.16 -9.26 -2.97
CA GLN A 122 -6.22 -10.63 -3.46
C GLN A 122 -5.43 -10.80 -4.76
N GLN A 123 -5.54 -9.85 -5.70
CA GLN A 123 -4.73 -9.87 -6.92
C GLN A 123 -3.21 -9.82 -6.65
N LEU A 124 -2.79 -9.13 -5.58
CA LEU A 124 -1.38 -9.12 -5.17
C LEU A 124 -0.97 -10.48 -4.59
N ILE A 125 -1.82 -11.07 -3.73
CA ILE A 125 -1.59 -12.40 -3.14
C ILE A 125 -1.47 -13.47 -4.25
N GLU A 126 -2.40 -13.48 -5.20
CA GLU A 126 -2.39 -14.40 -6.35
C GLU A 126 -1.16 -14.22 -7.25
N ALA A 127 -0.62 -13.00 -7.30
CA ALA A 127 0.62 -12.71 -8.01
C ALA A 127 1.90 -13.04 -7.19
N GLY A 128 1.75 -13.61 -5.98
CA GLY A 128 2.85 -13.93 -5.08
C GLY A 128 3.52 -12.70 -4.45
N VAL A 129 2.79 -11.58 -4.36
CA VAL A 129 3.28 -10.32 -3.78
C VAL A 129 2.76 -10.19 -2.35
N ALA A 130 3.65 -10.41 -1.38
CA ALA A 130 3.36 -10.44 0.06
C ALA A 130 2.69 -9.16 0.59
N THR A 131 2.90 -8.01 -0.08
CA THR A 131 2.24 -6.74 0.22
C THR A 131 0.70 -6.84 0.18
N GLY A 132 0.14 -7.79 -0.57
CA GLY A 132 -1.30 -8.08 -0.52
C GLY A 132 -1.78 -8.48 0.88
N TYR A 133 -1.08 -9.42 1.53
CA TYR A 133 -1.36 -9.79 2.93
C TYR A 133 -1.18 -8.61 3.89
N TYR A 134 -0.17 -7.76 3.65
CA TYR A 134 0.06 -6.57 4.46
C TYR A 134 -1.12 -5.57 4.39
N PHE A 135 -1.71 -5.36 3.20
CA PHE A 135 -2.91 -4.53 3.08
C PHE A 135 -4.12 -5.12 3.80
N VAL A 136 -4.36 -6.43 3.69
CA VAL A 136 -5.44 -7.09 4.45
C VAL A 136 -5.25 -6.90 5.96
N GLY A 137 -4.03 -7.05 6.47
CA GLY A 137 -3.71 -6.76 7.87
C GLY A 137 -3.98 -5.31 8.28
N ILE A 138 -3.80 -4.34 7.37
CA ILE A 138 -4.19 -2.95 7.61
C ILE A 138 -5.71 -2.81 7.73
N PHE A 139 -6.47 -3.41 6.81
CA PHE A 139 -7.92 -3.30 6.80
C PHE A 139 -8.56 -3.97 8.01
N LEU A 140 -8.08 -5.15 8.42
CA LEU A 140 -8.49 -5.82 9.65
C LEU A 140 -8.21 -4.98 10.89
N ARG A 141 -7.03 -4.37 10.99
CA ARG A 141 -6.69 -3.50 12.13
C ARG A 141 -7.58 -2.26 12.22
N GLN A 142 -8.12 -1.79 11.10
CA GLN A 142 -8.89 -0.54 11.03
C GLN A 142 -10.40 -0.75 10.97
N GLY A 143 -10.87 -1.99 10.80
CA GLY A 143 -12.27 -2.26 10.47
C GLY A 143 -12.71 -1.58 9.17
N ALA A 144 -11.88 -1.72 8.13
CA ALA A 144 -12.07 -1.05 6.83
C ALA A 144 -12.28 -2.07 5.69
N ALA A 145 -12.57 -1.57 4.48
CA ALA A 145 -12.75 -2.38 3.27
C ALA A 145 -13.84 -3.47 3.36
N GLY A 146 -14.81 -3.30 4.27
CA GLY A 146 -15.86 -4.30 4.53
C GLY A 146 -15.49 -5.35 5.58
N LEU A 147 -14.30 -5.27 6.18
CA LEU A 147 -13.88 -6.11 7.30
C LEU A 147 -14.24 -5.44 8.62
N ARG A 148 -14.59 -6.26 9.62
CA ARG A 148 -14.70 -5.78 11.00
C ARG A 148 -13.30 -5.62 11.58
N GLU A 149 -13.18 -4.74 12.58
CA GLU A 149 -11.91 -4.59 13.29
C GLU A 149 -11.57 -5.90 14.02
N ASP A 150 -10.42 -6.46 13.68
CA ASP A 150 -9.86 -7.67 14.31
C ASP A 150 -8.33 -7.53 14.40
N PRO A 151 -7.82 -6.96 15.51
CA PRO A 151 -6.40 -6.75 15.69
C PRO A 151 -5.58 -8.05 15.78
N GLU A 152 -6.18 -9.15 16.26
CA GLU A 152 -5.50 -10.44 16.38
C GLU A 152 -5.30 -11.07 15.00
N MET A 153 -6.35 -11.10 14.18
CA MET A 153 -6.26 -11.56 12.81
C MET A 153 -5.31 -10.66 11.99
N ALA A 154 -5.35 -9.35 12.21
CA ALA A 154 -4.40 -8.43 11.57
C ALA A 154 -2.94 -8.80 11.85
N LEU A 155 -2.58 -9.16 13.10
CA LEU A 155 -1.22 -9.60 13.45
C LEU A 155 -0.80 -10.86 12.69
N ARG A 156 -1.73 -11.79 12.46
CA ARG A 156 -1.47 -13.02 11.70
C ARG A 156 -1.21 -12.71 10.22
N TYR A 157 -1.99 -11.79 9.64
CA TYR A 157 -1.78 -11.30 8.29
C TYR A 157 -0.46 -10.54 8.14
N TYR A 158 -0.08 -9.70 9.11
CA TYR A 158 1.24 -9.07 9.12
C TYR A 158 2.37 -10.09 9.24
N ARG A 159 2.19 -11.13 10.06
CA ARG A 159 3.19 -12.20 10.21
C ARG A 159 3.36 -12.96 8.89
N LYS A 160 2.25 -13.40 8.28
CA LYS A 160 2.23 -14.05 6.97
C LYS A 160 2.90 -13.20 5.89
N ALA A 161 2.57 -11.91 5.81
CA ALA A 161 3.21 -10.97 4.90
C ALA A 161 4.72 -10.85 5.14
N ALA A 162 5.17 -10.86 6.40
CA ALA A 162 6.58 -10.79 6.75
C ALA A 162 7.36 -12.05 6.35
N ASP A 163 6.76 -13.22 6.55
CA ASP A 163 7.32 -14.53 6.17
C ASP A 163 7.39 -14.71 4.65
N GLU A 164 6.46 -14.11 3.91
CA GLU A 164 6.49 -14.08 2.44
C GLU A 164 7.31 -12.93 1.84
N GLY A 165 7.89 -12.09 2.70
CA GLY A 165 8.95 -11.18 2.30
C GLY A 165 8.60 -9.70 2.26
N SER A 166 7.36 -9.29 2.56
CA SER A 166 6.98 -7.88 2.57
C SER A 166 7.86 -7.10 3.56
N ALA A 167 8.66 -6.16 3.04
CA ALA A 167 9.59 -5.38 3.86
C ALA A 167 8.86 -4.50 4.89
N GLN A 168 7.67 -3.97 4.55
CA GLN A 168 6.82 -3.22 5.47
C GLN A 168 6.31 -4.12 6.60
N ALA A 169 5.87 -5.34 6.28
CA ALA A 169 5.40 -6.29 7.27
C ALA A 169 6.53 -6.77 8.19
N GLN A 170 7.70 -7.08 7.63
CA GLN A 170 8.91 -7.43 8.40
C GLN A 170 9.28 -6.32 9.38
N SER A 171 9.28 -5.06 8.93
CA SER A 171 9.53 -3.90 9.80
C SER A 171 8.46 -3.78 10.91
N TYR A 172 7.19 -3.91 10.55
CA TYR A 172 6.05 -3.82 11.48
C TYR A 172 6.11 -4.90 12.57
N VAL A 173 6.25 -6.18 12.18
CA VAL A 173 6.31 -7.31 13.11
C VAL A 173 7.55 -7.21 13.99
N ALA A 174 8.70 -6.82 13.43
CA ALA A 174 9.90 -6.57 14.22
C ALA A 174 9.70 -5.50 15.28
N GLY A 175 8.95 -4.43 14.97
CA GLY A 175 8.57 -3.40 15.94
C GLY A 175 7.78 -3.96 17.12
N LYS A 176 6.91 -4.94 16.90
CA LYS A 176 6.15 -5.63 17.96
C LYS A 176 7.00 -6.59 18.78
N LEU A 177 8.00 -7.22 18.17
CA LEU A 177 8.91 -8.17 18.83
C LEU A 177 10.15 -7.51 19.49
N ALA A 178 10.36 -6.21 19.25
CA ALA A 178 11.52 -5.47 19.73
C ALA A 178 11.65 -5.29 21.26
N PRO A 179 10.57 -5.28 22.07
CA PRO A 179 10.71 -5.29 23.53
C PRO A 179 11.59 -6.47 23.98
N ILE A 180 12.44 -6.22 24.98
CA ILE A 180 13.53 -7.13 25.38
C ILE A 180 13.02 -8.50 25.87
N ASP A 181 11.80 -8.52 26.39
CA ASP A 181 11.09 -9.64 27.00
C ASP A 181 10.24 -10.44 26.00
N VAL A 182 10.20 -10.05 24.73
CA VAL A 182 9.40 -10.73 23.69
C VAL A 182 10.26 -11.63 22.82
N ALA A 183 10.92 -11.09 21.79
CA ALA A 183 11.77 -11.87 20.88
C ALA A 183 12.82 -11.00 20.16
N PRO A 184 13.74 -10.34 20.90
CA PRO A 184 14.64 -9.33 20.34
C PRO A 184 15.55 -9.86 19.21
N ALA A 185 15.97 -11.13 19.28
CA ALA A 185 16.78 -11.75 18.23
C ALA A 185 16.02 -11.93 16.91
N VAL A 186 14.73 -12.28 16.97
CA VAL A 186 13.85 -12.36 15.80
C VAL A 186 13.62 -10.95 15.23
N ALA A 187 13.35 -9.97 16.08
CA ALA A 187 13.18 -8.58 15.67
C ALA A 187 14.41 -8.03 14.92
N LEU A 188 15.63 -8.31 15.39
CA LEU A 188 16.87 -7.92 14.71
C LEU A 188 16.98 -8.56 13.32
N ARG A 189 16.68 -9.86 13.19
CA ARG A 189 16.70 -10.56 11.89
C ARG A 189 15.69 -9.98 10.91
N MET A 190 14.46 -9.72 11.36
CA MET A 190 13.41 -9.11 10.54
C MET A 190 13.77 -7.69 10.09
N ARG A 191 14.28 -6.84 11.00
CA ARG A 191 14.75 -5.50 10.64
C ARG A 191 15.87 -5.54 9.62
N LYS A 192 16.83 -6.46 9.78
CA LYS A 192 17.92 -6.64 8.81
C LYS A 192 17.38 -7.02 7.43
N CYS A 193 16.44 -7.96 7.38
CA CYS A 193 15.80 -8.38 6.14
C CYS A 193 15.02 -7.24 5.46
N ALA A 194 14.25 -6.47 6.22
CA ALA A 194 13.53 -5.31 5.69
C ALA A 194 14.49 -4.20 5.20
N ALA A 195 15.57 -3.95 5.95
CA ALA A 195 16.59 -2.97 5.59
C ALA A 195 17.31 -3.32 4.28
N THR A 196 17.64 -4.60 4.04
CA THR A 196 18.25 -5.05 2.78
C THR A 196 17.30 -4.96 1.59
N GLN A 197 16.00 -4.83 1.83
CA GLN A 197 14.99 -4.55 0.80
C GLN A 197 14.72 -3.05 0.60
N GLY A 198 15.45 -2.17 1.30
CA GLY A 198 15.31 -0.73 1.18
C GLY A 198 14.24 -0.11 2.09
N ASN A 199 13.88 -0.78 3.20
CA ASN A 199 13.04 -0.17 4.23
C ASN A 199 13.90 0.70 5.17
N GLY A 200 13.80 2.02 5.00
CA GLY A 200 14.58 3.01 5.77
C GLY A 200 14.29 2.97 7.28
N ASP A 201 13.02 2.86 7.67
CA ASP A 201 12.59 2.79 9.07
C ASP A 201 13.18 1.56 9.79
N ALA A 202 13.21 0.41 9.11
CA ALA A 202 13.81 -0.80 9.62
C ALA A 202 15.33 -0.67 9.77
N ALA A 203 15.98 -0.05 8.78
CA ALA A 203 17.43 0.17 8.77
C ALA A 203 17.88 1.11 9.91
N SER A 204 17.19 2.24 10.11
CA SER A 204 17.48 3.17 11.20
C SER A 204 17.21 2.55 12.57
N SER A 205 16.09 1.84 12.71
CA SER A 205 15.75 1.09 13.93
C SER A 205 16.79 0.01 14.24
N LEU A 206 17.29 -0.70 13.22
CA LEU A 206 18.35 -1.68 13.35
C LEU A 206 19.66 -1.03 13.81
N GLY A 207 20.08 0.05 13.15
CA GLY A 207 21.30 0.79 13.51
C GLY A 207 21.27 1.32 14.94
N VAL A 208 20.13 1.88 15.37
CA VAL A 208 19.96 2.35 16.76
C VAL A 208 20.03 1.19 17.76
N THR A 209 19.43 0.05 17.44
CA THR A 209 19.44 -1.13 18.33
C THR A 209 20.85 -1.70 18.47
N LEU A 210 21.56 -1.91 17.35
CA LEU A 210 22.93 -2.42 17.33
C LEU A 210 23.91 -1.47 18.03
N LYS A 211 23.77 -0.15 17.82
CA LYS A 211 24.55 0.86 18.55
C LYS A 211 24.36 0.73 20.06
N ARG A 212 23.11 0.58 20.53
CA ARG A 212 22.81 0.41 21.97
C ARG A 212 23.41 -0.87 22.54
N MET A 213 23.57 -1.90 21.72
CA MET A 213 24.23 -3.16 22.08
C MET A 213 25.76 -3.09 22.03
N GLY A 214 26.35 -1.98 21.56
CA GLY A 214 27.79 -1.83 21.38
C GLY A 214 28.32 -2.45 20.07
N SER A 215 27.45 -2.99 19.22
CA SER A 215 27.78 -3.53 17.90
C SER A 215 27.91 -2.42 16.86
N TYR A 216 28.93 -1.58 17.04
CA TYR A 216 29.07 -0.35 16.27
C TYR A 216 29.33 -0.55 14.77
N ARG A 217 30.05 -1.62 14.40
CA ARG A 217 30.33 -1.95 13.00
C ARG A 217 29.03 -2.32 12.26
N GLU A 218 28.23 -3.18 12.84
CA GLU A 218 26.95 -3.59 12.28
C GLU A 218 25.95 -2.42 12.31
N ALA A 219 26.06 -1.52 13.29
CA ALA A 219 25.24 -0.31 13.34
C ALA A 219 25.53 0.63 12.15
N ILE A 220 26.80 0.88 11.80
CA ILE A 220 27.13 1.72 10.63
C ILE A 220 26.71 1.05 9.32
N GLU A 221 26.78 -0.28 9.22
CA GLU A 221 26.26 -1.04 8.07
C GLU A 221 24.74 -0.89 7.93
N ALA A 222 24.01 -0.99 9.05
CA ALA A 222 22.56 -0.78 9.07
C ALA A 222 22.17 0.65 8.70
N PHE A 223 22.85 1.67 9.24
CA PHE A 223 22.61 3.05 8.83
C PHE A 223 22.97 3.29 7.37
N GLN A 224 24.00 2.64 6.82
CA GLN A 224 24.34 2.75 5.40
C GLN A 224 23.20 2.22 4.50
N LEU A 225 22.57 1.09 4.88
CA LEU A 225 21.34 0.61 4.22
C LEU A 225 20.21 1.64 4.32
N GLY A 226 20.08 2.31 5.46
CA GLY A 226 19.11 3.39 5.66
C GLY A 226 19.35 4.57 4.72
N VAL A 227 20.60 5.02 4.57
CA VAL A 227 20.93 6.07 3.60
C VAL A 227 20.62 5.64 2.17
N ALA A 228 20.92 4.38 1.81
CA ALA A 228 20.57 3.84 0.49
C ALA A 228 19.05 3.87 0.24
N ALA A 229 18.27 3.55 1.27
CA ALA A 229 16.81 3.64 1.30
C ALA A 229 16.28 5.09 1.37
N GLY A 230 17.14 6.09 1.52
CA GLY A 230 16.78 7.50 1.60
C GLY A 230 16.37 7.99 2.99
N ASP A 231 16.63 7.22 4.04
CA ASP A 231 16.34 7.61 5.42
C ASP A 231 17.34 8.67 5.91
N GLU A 232 16.83 9.89 6.13
CA GLU A 232 17.64 11.01 6.58
C GLU A 232 18.17 10.79 8.00
N VAL A 233 17.45 10.08 8.86
CA VAL A 233 17.87 9.79 10.23
C VAL A 233 19.18 9.01 10.24
N SER A 234 19.29 7.99 9.40
CA SER A 234 20.50 7.19 9.23
C SER A 234 21.67 8.01 8.72
N SER A 235 21.42 8.91 7.75
CA SER A 235 22.46 9.82 7.24
C SER A 235 22.96 10.78 8.32
N SER A 236 22.06 11.27 9.18
CA SER A 236 22.40 12.10 10.34
C SER A 236 23.23 11.32 11.36
N PHE A 237 22.87 10.07 11.69
CA PHE A 237 23.67 9.23 12.58
C PHE A 237 25.09 9.02 12.05
N LEU A 238 25.26 8.81 10.75
CA LEU A 238 26.58 8.65 10.13
C LEU A 238 27.38 9.96 10.09
N ASP A 239 26.75 11.11 9.76
CA ASP A 239 27.40 12.44 9.91
C ASP A 239 27.96 12.61 11.33
N LYS A 240 27.10 12.44 12.34
CA LYS A 240 27.50 12.67 13.73
C LYS A 240 28.49 11.64 14.24
N GLY A 241 28.34 10.37 13.86
CA GLY A 241 29.24 9.30 14.28
C GLY A 241 30.66 9.46 13.72
N PHE A 242 30.80 9.82 12.44
CA PHE A 242 32.11 10.03 11.81
C PHE A 242 32.82 11.33 12.23
N ARG A 243 32.13 12.26 12.94
CA ARG A 243 32.83 13.34 13.64
C ARG A 243 33.68 12.84 14.82
N GLY A 244 33.50 11.59 15.23
CA GLY A 244 34.23 10.96 16.33
C GLY A 244 33.89 11.55 17.69
N PRO A 245 32.60 11.58 18.10
CA PRO A 245 32.23 12.10 19.41
C PRO A 245 32.81 11.20 20.52
N LEU A 246 32.95 11.75 21.71
CA LEU A 246 33.42 11.01 22.88
C LEU A 246 32.38 9.96 23.31
N PRO A 247 32.78 8.85 23.99
CA PRO A 247 31.86 7.80 24.42
C PRO A 247 30.71 8.25 25.35
N ASN A 248 30.83 9.42 25.98
CA ASN A 248 29.77 10.00 26.81
C ASN A 248 28.63 10.62 25.98
N ASP A 249 28.85 10.93 24.69
CA ASP A 249 27.78 11.23 23.73
C ASP A 249 27.11 9.91 23.32
N ARG A 250 26.26 9.41 24.22
CA ARG A 250 25.51 8.15 24.00
C ARG A 250 24.60 8.20 22.78
N LEU A 251 24.25 9.39 22.30
CA LEU A 251 23.36 9.54 21.15
C LEU A 251 24.11 9.25 19.85
N HIS A 252 25.29 9.84 19.65
CA HIS A 252 26.01 9.75 18.37
C HIS A 252 27.26 8.88 18.39
N TYR A 253 27.68 8.36 19.54
CA TYR A 253 28.85 7.48 19.60
C TYR A 253 28.64 6.19 18.80
N LEU A 254 29.47 6.00 17.75
CA LEU A 254 29.51 4.82 16.88
C LEU A 254 30.90 4.16 16.84
N GLY A 255 31.75 4.42 17.84
CA GLY A 255 33.09 3.81 17.91
C GLY A 255 33.99 4.08 16.70
N GLN A 256 33.76 5.18 15.97
CA GLN A 256 34.53 5.56 14.79
C GLN A 256 35.61 6.59 15.16
N SER A 257 36.76 6.52 14.49
CA SER A 257 37.71 7.61 14.47
C SER A 257 37.14 8.80 13.67
N THR A 258 37.58 10.01 14.01
CA THR A 258 37.17 11.22 13.29
C THR A 258 37.58 11.14 11.81
N ASP A 259 36.59 11.24 10.93
CA ASP A 259 36.71 11.33 9.48
C ASP A 259 35.80 12.48 9.00
N MET A 260 36.36 13.69 8.98
CA MET A 260 35.61 14.91 8.68
C MET A 260 35.12 14.96 7.24
N GLU A 261 35.88 14.40 6.30
CA GLU A 261 35.46 14.37 4.89
C GLU A 261 34.22 13.49 4.74
N ARG A 262 34.24 12.29 5.33
CA ARG A 262 33.10 11.37 5.34
C ARG A 262 31.89 11.95 6.04
N ALA A 263 32.09 12.56 7.22
CA ALA A 263 31.02 13.20 7.97
C ALA A 263 30.33 14.30 7.16
N GLU A 264 31.10 15.17 6.49
CA GLU A 264 30.53 16.23 5.67
C GLU A 264 29.84 15.71 4.39
N ARG A 265 30.28 14.58 3.82
CA ARG A 265 29.53 13.90 2.74
C ARG A 265 28.17 13.42 3.23
N TYR A 266 28.11 12.70 4.35
CA TYR A 266 26.82 12.28 4.93
C TYR A 266 25.94 13.47 5.28
N LYS A 267 26.48 14.54 5.87
CA LYS A 267 25.73 15.77 6.14
C LYS A 267 25.14 16.40 4.87
N LYS A 268 25.88 16.41 3.76
CA LYS A 268 25.39 16.90 2.47
C LYS A 268 24.25 16.03 1.94
N ILE A 269 24.40 14.71 2.04
CA ILE A 269 23.36 13.75 1.67
C ILE A 269 22.12 13.93 2.54
N TRP A 270 22.29 13.99 3.86
CA TRP A 270 21.23 14.28 4.84
C TRP A 270 20.43 15.53 4.47
N ARG A 271 21.11 16.64 4.12
CA ARG A 271 20.42 17.87 3.68
C ARG A 271 19.57 17.64 2.44
N ILE A 272 20.07 16.89 1.45
CA ILE A 272 19.29 16.57 0.24
C ILE A 272 18.08 15.70 0.59
N LEU A 273 18.28 14.64 1.38
CA LEU A 273 17.21 13.75 1.83
C LEU A 273 16.13 14.52 2.60
N ALA A 274 16.53 15.36 3.57
CA ALA A 274 15.61 16.17 4.36
C ALA A 274 14.86 17.21 3.52
N ASN A 275 15.55 17.94 2.62
CA ASN A 275 14.92 18.95 1.76
C ASN A 275 13.91 18.35 0.78
N TYR A 276 14.07 17.08 0.44
CA TYR A 276 13.23 16.36 -0.50
C TYR A 276 12.43 15.22 0.14
N SER A 277 12.31 15.16 1.47
CA SER A 277 11.67 14.04 2.19
C SER A 277 10.25 13.75 1.69
N TYR A 278 9.49 14.81 1.38
CA TYR A 278 8.15 14.73 0.77
C TYR A 278 8.11 13.94 -0.55
N ALA A 279 9.25 13.78 -1.22
CA ALA A 279 9.42 13.12 -2.51
C ALA A 279 9.99 11.70 -2.44
N ASP A 280 10.24 11.18 -1.23
CA ASP A 280 10.80 9.83 -0.99
C ASP A 280 12.10 9.56 -1.79
N PRO A 281 13.17 10.34 -1.55
CA PRO A 281 14.45 10.17 -2.23
C PRO A 281 15.08 8.81 -1.97
N LYS A 282 15.95 8.36 -2.88
CA LYS A 282 16.74 7.12 -2.73
C LYS A 282 18.19 7.39 -3.10
N VAL A 283 19.11 6.65 -2.50
CA VAL A 283 20.56 6.77 -2.75
C VAL A 283 21.20 5.39 -2.95
N PRO A 284 20.73 4.56 -3.90
CA PRO A 284 21.28 3.22 -4.12
C PRO A 284 22.81 3.23 -4.37
N GLU A 285 23.35 4.33 -4.88
CA GLU A 285 24.76 4.56 -5.15
C GLU A 285 25.60 4.95 -3.90
N ILE A 286 25.05 4.88 -2.68
CA ILE A 286 25.73 5.39 -1.48
C ILE A 286 27.12 4.76 -1.26
N ASN A 287 27.32 3.50 -1.62
CA ASN A 287 28.62 2.84 -1.49
C ASN A 287 29.64 3.31 -2.54
N ASP A 288 29.18 3.87 -3.65
CA ASP A 288 30.05 4.51 -4.65
C ASP A 288 30.42 5.94 -4.24
N ILE A 289 29.66 6.56 -3.32
CA ILE A 289 29.88 7.92 -2.83
C ILE A 289 30.67 7.92 -1.51
N VAL A 290 30.26 7.07 -0.56
CA VAL A 290 30.75 7.01 0.81
C VAL A 290 30.90 5.54 1.26
N PRO A 291 31.83 4.75 0.67
CA PRO A 291 32.04 3.35 1.07
C PRO A 291 32.55 3.27 2.50
N LEU A 292 31.96 2.42 3.35
CA LEU A 292 32.31 2.35 4.78
C LEU A 292 33.81 2.02 5.01
N PRO A 293 34.42 2.45 6.15
CA PRO A 293 35.79 2.10 6.49
C PRO A 293 36.02 0.57 6.48
N PRO A 294 37.22 0.10 6.10
CA PRO A 294 38.46 0.88 5.89
C PRO A 294 38.60 1.48 4.48
N ALA A 295 37.59 1.42 3.61
CA ALA A 295 37.68 1.92 2.25
C ALA A 295 37.93 3.44 2.20
N LYS A 296 38.84 3.86 1.31
CA LYS A 296 39.09 5.28 1.04
C LYS A 296 37.92 5.89 0.28
N LEU A 297 37.66 7.17 0.50
CA LEU A 297 36.62 7.90 -0.20
C LEU A 297 37.00 8.10 -1.67
N PRO A 298 36.14 7.73 -2.64
CA PRO A 298 36.36 8.03 -4.05
C PRO A 298 36.09 9.52 -4.33
N PRO A 299 36.53 10.07 -5.47
CA PRO A 299 36.10 11.40 -5.91
C PRO A 299 34.58 11.47 -6.02
N TRP A 300 33.98 12.57 -5.57
CA TRP A 300 32.54 12.79 -5.68
C TRP A 300 32.27 14.27 -5.98
N ASP A 301 31.43 14.52 -6.98
CA ASP A 301 31.05 15.86 -7.42
C ASP A 301 29.99 16.52 -6.51
N GLY A 302 29.52 15.79 -5.50
CA GLY A 302 28.55 16.29 -4.55
C GLY A 302 27.10 16.20 -5.00
N LYS A 303 26.80 15.42 -6.05
CA LYS A 303 25.44 15.22 -6.57
C LYS A 303 24.93 13.81 -6.31
N LEU A 304 23.61 13.65 -6.32
CA LEU A 304 22.94 12.36 -6.22
C LEU A 304 22.21 12.08 -7.53
N GLN A 305 22.30 10.85 -8.03
CA GLN A 305 21.65 10.44 -9.27
C GLN A 305 20.14 10.67 -9.19
N TRP A 306 19.54 10.38 -8.03
CA TRP A 306 18.12 10.64 -7.79
C TRP A 306 17.75 12.12 -7.96
N LEU A 307 18.58 13.05 -7.45
CA LEU A 307 18.30 14.48 -7.54
C LEU A 307 18.43 14.97 -8.98
N GLU A 308 19.46 14.51 -9.71
CA GLU A 308 19.63 14.83 -11.12
C GLU A 308 18.45 14.32 -11.96
N ALA A 309 18.06 13.06 -11.80
CA ALA A 309 16.89 12.49 -12.48
C ALA A 309 15.59 13.21 -12.10
N ARG A 310 15.46 13.61 -10.83
CA ARG A 310 14.29 14.38 -10.36
C ARG A 310 14.20 15.73 -11.07
N LEU A 311 15.30 16.48 -11.14
CA LEU A 311 15.36 17.81 -11.74
C LEU A 311 15.23 17.76 -13.27
N ALA A 312 15.85 16.76 -13.92
CA ALA A 312 15.73 16.56 -15.37
C ALA A 312 14.27 16.30 -15.79
N ASN A 313 13.51 15.59 -14.96
CA ASN A 313 12.06 15.39 -15.11
C ASN A 313 11.61 14.95 -16.51
N VAL A 314 12.45 14.17 -17.20
CA VAL A 314 12.21 13.71 -18.56
C VAL A 314 10.89 12.93 -18.61
N PRO A 315 9.92 13.32 -19.47
CA PRO A 315 8.66 12.62 -19.57
C PRO A 315 8.87 11.22 -20.17
N PRO A 316 8.25 10.17 -19.60
CA PRO A 316 8.20 8.86 -20.24
C PRO A 316 7.26 8.91 -21.46
N GLU A 317 7.19 7.80 -22.20
CA GLU A 317 6.20 7.63 -23.26
C GLU A 317 4.79 7.89 -22.74
N LYS A 318 4.06 8.78 -23.43
CA LYS A 318 2.65 9.03 -23.14
C LYS A 318 1.80 7.91 -23.76
N PRO A 319 0.96 7.20 -22.98
CA PRO A 319 0.11 6.16 -23.52
C PRO A 319 -0.87 6.75 -24.54
N SER A 320 -1.05 6.06 -25.67
CA SER A 320 -2.07 6.42 -26.64
C SER A 320 -3.47 6.04 -26.13
N GLU A 321 -4.49 6.81 -26.52
CA GLU A 321 -5.88 6.44 -26.20
C GLU A 321 -6.24 5.06 -26.79
N ALA A 322 -5.69 4.71 -27.96
CA ALA A 322 -5.87 3.37 -28.54
C ALA A 322 -5.35 2.24 -27.62
N LEU A 323 -4.18 2.43 -26.99
CA LEU A 323 -3.65 1.48 -26.01
C LEU A 323 -4.55 1.41 -24.76
N ILE A 324 -4.98 2.56 -24.23
CA ILE A 324 -5.85 2.64 -23.06
C ILE A 324 -7.18 1.92 -23.33
N HIS A 325 -7.82 2.21 -24.47
CA HIS A 325 -9.05 1.57 -24.90
C HIS A 325 -8.90 0.05 -25.08
N LYS A 326 -7.77 -0.40 -25.65
CA LYS A 326 -7.48 -1.84 -25.79
C LYS A 326 -7.39 -2.52 -24.43
N LEU A 327 -6.53 -2.02 -23.53
CA LEU A 327 -6.33 -2.59 -22.20
C LEU A 327 -7.60 -2.56 -21.33
N ALA A 328 -8.41 -1.50 -21.47
CA ALA A 328 -9.70 -1.40 -20.80
C ALA A 328 -10.70 -2.43 -21.34
N LYS A 329 -10.80 -2.56 -22.67
CA LYS A 329 -11.69 -3.53 -23.32
C LYS A 329 -11.35 -4.97 -22.93
N ASP A 330 -10.06 -5.33 -22.94
CA ASP A 330 -9.57 -6.68 -22.60
C ASP A 330 -9.93 -7.11 -21.16
N LYS A 331 -10.19 -6.14 -20.27
CA LYS A 331 -10.57 -6.34 -18.86
C LYS A 331 -12.01 -5.91 -18.54
N LEU A 332 -12.81 -5.57 -19.56
CA LEU A 332 -14.18 -5.07 -19.42
C LEU A 332 -14.28 -3.86 -18.48
N LEU A 333 -13.37 -2.89 -18.65
CA LEU A 333 -13.31 -1.64 -17.89
C LEU A 333 -13.84 -0.46 -18.70
N ASN A 334 -14.34 0.56 -18.01
CA ASN A 334 -14.66 1.84 -18.63
C ASN A 334 -13.35 2.56 -18.96
N PRO A 335 -13.05 2.86 -20.25
CA PRO A 335 -11.79 3.45 -20.65
C PRO A 335 -11.58 4.87 -20.09
N ALA A 336 -12.63 5.59 -19.71
CA ALA A 336 -12.54 6.95 -19.15
C ALA A 336 -12.22 6.97 -17.65
N THR A 337 -12.57 5.91 -16.90
CA THR A 337 -12.39 5.88 -15.44
C THR A 337 -11.49 4.74 -14.97
N GLY A 338 -11.26 3.73 -15.80
CA GLY A 338 -10.61 2.48 -15.42
C GLY A 338 -11.45 1.59 -14.49
N LYS A 339 -12.69 1.97 -14.17
CA LYS A 339 -13.57 1.18 -13.30
C LYS A 339 -14.14 -0.01 -14.07
N PRO A 340 -14.29 -1.19 -13.44
CA PRO A 340 -14.99 -2.33 -14.05
C PRO A 340 -16.39 -1.97 -14.53
N MET A 341 -16.81 -2.50 -15.68
CA MET A 341 -18.16 -2.36 -16.23
C MET A 341 -19.02 -3.59 -15.92
N PRO A 342 -20.36 -3.49 -16.02
CA PRO A 342 -21.23 -4.67 -15.95
C PRO A 342 -20.74 -5.80 -16.86
N GLY A 343 -20.62 -7.00 -16.32
CA GLY A 343 -20.07 -8.17 -17.02
C GLY A 343 -18.58 -8.43 -16.75
N SER A 344 -17.84 -7.47 -16.19
CA SER A 344 -16.51 -7.74 -15.64
C SER A 344 -16.62 -8.63 -14.39
N PRO A 345 -15.75 -9.64 -14.21
CA PRO A 345 -15.69 -10.42 -12.97
C PRO A 345 -15.37 -9.55 -11.75
N HIS A 346 -14.80 -8.37 -11.96
CA HIS A 346 -14.42 -7.41 -10.92
C HIS A 346 -15.47 -6.31 -10.72
N PHE A 347 -16.63 -6.39 -11.40
CA PHE A 347 -17.71 -5.44 -11.24
C PHE A 347 -18.42 -5.61 -9.90
N ILE A 348 -18.28 -4.60 -9.04
CA ILE A 348 -19.04 -4.52 -7.79
C ILE A 348 -20.38 -3.86 -8.11
N ARG A 349 -21.47 -4.62 -8.00
CA ARG A 349 -22.81 -4.04 -8.04
C ARG A 349 -22.98 -3.18 -6.80
N ALA A 350 -23.23 -1.89 -6.98
CA ALA A 350 -23.73 -1.09 -5.89
C ALA A 350 -25.05 -1.74 -5.44
N ASN A 351 -25.07 -2.33 -4.25
CA ASN A 351 -26.31 -2.64 -3.55
C ASN A 351 -26.94 -1.30 -3.17
N PHE A 352 -27.54 -0.62 -4.15
CA PHE A 352 -28.61 0.29 -3.83
C PHE A 352 -29.65 -0.60 -3.17
N GLN A 353 -29.81 -0.44 -1.85
CA GLN A 353 -31.05 -0.84 -1.22
C GLN A 353 -32.14 -0.23 -2.09
N SER A 354 -32.84 -1.07 -2.85
CA SER A 354 -34.14 -0.69 -3.34
C SER A 354 -34.91 -0.39 -2.06
N MET A 355 -35.02 0.89 -1.68
CA MET A 355 -36.00 1.28 -0.69
C MET A 355 -37.30 0.68 -1.22
N PRO A 356 -37.93 -0.27 -0.52
CA PRO A 356 -39.19 -0.79 -0.98
C PRO A 356 -40.12 0.41 -1.07
N CYS A 357 -40.59 0.74 -2.28
CA CYS A 357 -41.64 1.76 -2.40
C CYS A 357 -42.78 1.28 -1.50
N PRO A 358 -43.22 2.08 -0.51
CA PRO A 358 -44.32 1.68 0.36
C PRO A 358 -45.51 1.30 -0.51
N SER A 359 -46.05 0.09 -0.33
CA SER A 359 -47.14 -0.41 -1.17
C SER A 359 -48.30 0.59 -1.15
N GLY A 360 -48.69 1.10 -2.32
CA GLY A 360 -49.86 1.97 -2.48
C GLY A 360 -49.60 3.44 -2.85
N LYS A 361 -48.35 3.87 -3.12
CA LYS A 361 -48.08 5.18 -3.75
C LYS A 361 -47.07 5.06 -4.90
N ALA A 362 -47.29 5.84 -5.97
CA ALA A 362 -46.35 5.96 -7.07
C ALA A 362 -45.00 6.52 -6.57
N CYS A 363 -43.89 5.89 -6.97
CA CYS A 363 -42.55 6.30 -6.56
C CYS A 363 -42.22 7.70 -7.13
N PRO A 364 -41.43 8.54 -6.42
CA PRO A 364 -41.00 9.84 -6.93
C PRO A 364 -40.23 9.70 -8.26
N GLU A 365 -40.46 10.60 -9.23
CA GLU A 365 -39.86 10.56 -10.58
C GLU A 365 -38.32 10.49 -10.60
N SER A 366 -37.65 10.90 -9.52
CA SER A 366 -36.20 10.78 -9.38
C SER A 366 -35.70 9.33 -9.30
N ILE A 367 -36.52 8.40 -8.84
CA ILE A 367 -36.18 6.97 -8.71
C ILE A 367 -36.47 6.21 -10.01
N GLN A 368 -37.43 6.68 -10.82
CA GLN A 368 -37.78 6.04 -12.10
C GLN A 368 -36.72 6.26 -13.19
N ARG A 369 -36.13 7.46 -13.28
CA ARG A 369 -35.15 7.79 -14.34
C ARG A 369 -33.84 6.99 -14.26
N GLU A 370 -33.41 6.58 -13.07
CA GLU A 370 -32.20 5.76 -12.91
C GLU A 370 -32.46 4.27 -13.18
N SER A 371 -33.69 3.79 -12.97
CA SER A 371 -34.10 2.43 -13.31
C SER A 371 -34.27 2.19 -14.82
N GLU A 372 -34.67 3.23 -15.57
CA GLU A 372 -34.80 3.18 -17.03
C GLU A 372 -33.46 3.21 -17.76
N ALA A 373 -32.44 3.89 -17.20
CA ALA A 373 -31.08 3.86 -17.75
C ALA A 373 -30.46 2.46 -17.71
N VAL A 374 -30.84 1.63 -16.73
CA VAL A 374 -30.42 0.22 -16.63
C VAL A 374 -31.23 -0.68 -17.57
N ARG A 375 -32.51 -0.36 -17.84
CA ARG A 375 -33.36 -1.12 -18.78
C ARG A 375 -33.09 -0.81 -20.25
N MET A 376 -32.75 0.43 -20.61
CA MET A 376 -32.54 0.86 -22.00
C MET A 376 -31.27 0.28 -22.65
N ASN A 377 -30.26 -0.12 -21.87
CA ASN A 377 -29.05 -0.77 -22.41
C ASN A 377 -29.13 -2.30 -22.51
N ALA A 378 -30.24 -2.92 -22.05
CA ALA A 378 -30.50 -4.35 -22.23
C ALA A 378 -31.31 -4.66 -23.51
N LEU A 379 -31.79 -3.64 -24.22
CA LEU A 379 -32.65 -3.79 -25.41
C LEU A 379 -31.99 -3.40 -26.75
N VAL A 380 -30.70 -3.05 -26.76
CA VAL A 380 -29.97 -2.69 -28.01
C VAL A 380 -29.17 -3.87 -28.60
N THR A 381 -29.26 -5.07 -28.03
CA THR A 381 -28.56 -6.28 -28.54
C THR A 381 -29.48 -7.39 -29.06
N THR A 382 -30.70 -7.05 -29.48
CA THR A 382 -31.57 -8.00 -30.21
C THR A 382 -32.41 -7.28 -31.26
N GLN A 383 -31.79 -6.80 -32.34
CA GLN A 383 -32.45 -6.62 -33.64
C GLN A 383 -31.44 -6.27 -34.74
N THR A 384 -30.83 -7.27 -35.35
CA THR A 384 -30.31 -7.18 -36.73
C THR A 384 -30.29 -8.56 -37.37
N HIS A 385 -31.49 -9.04 -37.76
CA HIS A 385 -31.67 -9.92 -38.91
C HIS A 385 -33.11 -9.76 -39.39
N LEU A 386 -33.28 -9.09 -40.54
CA LEU A 386 -34.07 -9.55 -41.69
C LEU A 386 -34.18 -8.43 -42.74
N SER A 387 -33.66 -8.78 -43.92
CA SER A 387 -33.87 -8.25 -45.27
C SER A 387 -35.22 -7.60 -45.56
N VAL A 388 -35.23 -6.55 -46.41
CA VAL A 388 -36.07 -6.46 -47.63
C VAL A 388 -35.40 -5.51 -48.65
N GLN A 389 -35.23 -6.03 -49.88
CA GLN A 389 -35.02 -5.41 -51.21
C GLN A 389 -33.74 -4.65 -51.53
#